data_AF-W9WRR2-F1
#
_entry.id   AF-W9WRR2-F1
#
_cell.length_a   1.000
_cell.length_b   1.000
_cell.length_c   1.000
_cell.angle_alpha   90.00
_cell.angle_beta   90.00
_cell.angle_gamma   90.00
#
_symmetry.space_group_name_H-M   'P 1'
#
loop_
_entity.id
_entity.type
_entity.pdbx_description
1 polymer ?
#
loop_
_entity_poly.entity_id
_entity_poly.type
_entity_poly.pdbx_seq_one_letter_code
_entity_poly.pdbx_strand_id
1 'polypeptide(L)'
;MSGAEIGIAVIGAVAALITAYKDAGAIVENIKERRKAKGALPPSVALEESLQEGHQEIEKITAKGIRRFGPTFEQGDDIAHRALQSLTIEVQASFLHHLMLAIKDDNVIDFEACIDSAIEARLRAVTILNELYLRQQKPSSPVSEPTYGRSVNPNLPANISRPSAEETKEVSEALAPTERTKRSGLTSGPVPQTPRNPQLPAERIPRSSPEDEMKEVIEGPAPTEHQKRIGTLESETPPTPGDVPRKSSWNVFKILHRTSSADKETISAPPQATSRPPSYVTSPTSPSIRSSDDPRRSQVMTPPISPVSTISSIDVLAAAGFCKGAYYVQQGIYEKGVQVSMKNMEWACHCRKCPFATPADRDERGRARFDDKVHSTRNLRWRSLVLFKSHISSSQKKTRLYRCLLCVLLGDSASMFQGEHHLFEHMFHHQGGIVNGVELWGPICLDPGGARMGSERTFDICFAENPRFALPEGAFEMGVATEIVEADGMEIYDENVFKNQWVHEGQR
;
A
#
# COMPACT_ATOMS: atom_id res chain seq x y z
N MET A 1 -24.85 29.46 1.85
CA MET A 1 -23.55 30.01 1.44
C MET A 1 -22.90 28.97 0.55
N SER A 2 -22.49 29.32 -0.67
CA SER A 2 -21.72 28.40 -1.51
C SER A 2 -20.37 28.17 -0.85
N GLY A 3 -20.05 26.92 -0.49
CA GLY A 3 -18.68 26.57 -0.17
C GLY A 3 -17.85 26.74 -1.43
N ALA A 4 -16.95 27.72 -1.44
CA ALA A 4 -15.88 27.73 -2.41
C ALA A 4 -14.92 26.60 -1.99
N GLU A 5 -15.21 25.38 -2.46
CA GLU A 5 -14.22 24.31 -2.45
C GLU A 5 -12.98 24.86 -3.14
N ILE A 6 -11.88 24.96 -2.38
CA ILE A 6 -10.60 25.40 -2.91
C ILE A 6 -10.08 24.21 -3.72
N GLY A 7 -10.60 24.06 -4.93
CA GLY A 7 -10.27 22.97 -5.85
C GLY A 7 -8.77 22.94 -6.03
N ILE A 8 -8.11 21.93 -5.45
CA ILE A 8 -6.66 21.93 -5.33
C ILE A 8 -6.10 21.64 -6.73
N ALA A 9 -5.63 22.70 -7.38
CA ALA A 9 -5.33 22.68 -8.80
C ALA A 9 -4.12 21.78 -9.09
N VAL A 10 -4.22 20.94 -10.13
CA VAL A 10 -3.13 20.08 -10.62
C VAL A 10 -1.82 20.85 -10.79
N ILE A 11 -1.87 22.10 -11.25
CA ILE A 11 -0.67 22.94 -11.42
C ILE A 11 0.12 23.15 -10.12
N GLY A 12 -0.53 23.12 -8.95
CA GLY A 12 0.14 23.20 -7.65
C GLY A 12 0.95 21.94 -7.32
N ALA A 13 0.42 20.76 -7.62
CA ALA A 13 1.13 19.49 -7.46
C ALA A 13 2.30 19.38 -8.47
N VAL A 14 2.09 19.81 -9.73
CA VAL A 14 3.17 19.91 -10.72
C VAL A 14 4.28 20.85 -10.27
N ALA A 15 3.95 22.04 -9.75
CA ALA A 15 4.94 23.00 -9.27
C ALA A 15 5.75 22.46 -8.09
N ALA A 16 5.12 21.73 -7.16
CA ALA A 16 5.81 21.07 -6.06
C ALA A 16 6.78 19.98 -6.55
N LEU A 17 6.38 19.18 -7.54
CA LEU A 17 7.23 18.16 -8.16
C LEU A 17 8.42 18.78 -8.91
N ILE A 18 8.20 19.81 -9.73
CA ILE A 18 9.27 20.57 -10.41
C ILE A 18 10.24 21.19 -9.40
N THR A 19 9.75 21.66 -8.25
CA THR A 19 10.60 22.19 -7.17
C THR A 19 11.47 21.09 -6.57
N ALA A 20 10.94 19.88 -6.32
CA ALA A 20 11.74 18.76 -5.80
C ALA A 20 12.89 18.34 -6.74
N TYR A 21 12.70 18.40 -8.06
CA TYR A 21 13.80 18.18 -9.04
C TYR A 21 14.86 19.29 -8.96
N LYS A 22 14.46 20.56 -8.82
CA LYS A 22 15.38 21.71 -8.71
C LYS A 22 16.17 21.70 -7.39
N ASP A 23 15.51 21.37 -6.28
CA ASP A 23 16.13 21.18 -4.96
C ASP A 23 17.16 20.04 -4.98
N ALA A 24 16.83 18.92 -5.63
CA ALA A 24 17.75 17.80 -5.83
C ALA A 24 18.98 18.20 -6.65
N GLY A 25 18.81 18.97 -7.74
CA GLY A 25 19.93 19.52 -8.51
C GLY A 25 20.86 20.41 -7.67
N ALA A 26 20.29 21.27 -6.83
CA ALA A 26 21.07 22.09 -5.90
C ALA A 26 21.82 21.25 -4.83
N ILE A 27 21.25 20.12 -4.39
CA ILE A 27 21.95 19.16 -3.51
C ILE A 27 23.10 18.47 -4.25
N VAL A 28 22.93 18.08 -5.51
CA VAL A 28 23.99 17.48 -6.33
C VAL A 28 25.16 18.44 -6.54
N GLU A 29 24.91 19.72 -6.83
CA GLU A 29 25.99 20.74 -6.88
C GLU A 29 26.71 20.91 -5.54
N ASN A 30 25.99 20.90 -4.41
CA ASN A 30 26.62 20.97 -3.09
C ASN A 30 27.54 19.75 -2.85
N ILE A 31 27.11 18.55 -3.25
CA ILE A 31 27.94 17.34 -3.20
C ILE A 31 29.18 17.49 -4.12
N LYS A 32 29.04 18.02 -5.34
CA LYS A 32 30.14 18.29 -6.27
C LYS A 32 31.17 19.24 -5.67
N GLU A 33 30.75 20.40 -5.18
CA GLU A 33 31.63 21.39 -4.55
C GLU A 33 32.36 20.81 -3.33
N ARG A 34 31.64 20.10 -2.46
CA ARG A 34 32.22 19.50 -1.26
C ARG A 34 33.22 18.38 -1.57
N ARG A 35 32.91 17.50 -2.53
CA ARG A 35 33.81 16.41 -2.92
C ARG A 35 35.05 16.93 -3.63
N LYS A 36 34.90 17.93 -4.51
CA LYS A 36 36.00 18.68 -5.12
C LYS A 36 36.94 19.30 -4.06
N ALA A 37 36.39 19.90 -3.00
CA ALA A 37 37.18 20.44 -1.88
C ALA A 37 37.92 19.36 -1.04
N LYS A 38 37.49 18.09 -1.12
CA LYS A 38 38.11 16.95 -0.43
C LYS A 38 38.98 16.06 -1.33
N GLY A 39 39.04 16.33 -2.64
CA GLY A 39 39.70 15.45 -3.61
C GLY A 39 38.96 14.13 -3.88
N ALA A 40 37.67 14.04 -3.54
CA ALA A 40 36.82 12.88 -3.80
C ALA A 40 36.12 12.97 -5.17
N LEU A 41 35.71 11.82 -5.71
CA LEU A 41 35.01 11.75 -7.00
C LEU A 41 33.65 12.46 -6.94
N PRO A 42 33.29 13.28 -7.95
CA PRO A 42 31.97 13.88 -8.03
C PRO A 42 30.88 12.81 -8.30
N PRO A 43 29.59 13.15 -8.11
CA PRO A 43 28.47 12.41 -8.70
C PRO A 43 28.61 12.21 -10.21
N SER A 44 27.88 11.23 -10.75
CA SER A 44 27.83 10.94 -12.19
C SER A 44 27.04 12.01 -12.96
N VAL A 45 27.52 12.35 -14.16
CA VAL A 45 26.86 13.34 -15.05
C VAL A 45 25.44 12.90 -15.40
N ALA A 46 25.21 11.59 -15.56
CA ALA A 46 23.89 11.01 -15.81
C ALA A 46 22.83 11.34 -14.73
N LEU A 47 23.23 11.61 -13.49
CA LEU A 47 22.33 12.08 -12.43
C LEU A 47 21.89 13.53 -12.67
N GLU A 48 22.81 14.39 -13.09
CA GLU A 48 22.53 15.80 -13.44
C GLU A 48 21.63 15.88 -14.68
N GLU A 49 21.92 15.06 -15.70
CA GLU A 49 21.12 14.95 -16.93
C GLU A 49 19.71 14.43 -16.62
N SER A 50 19.58 13.33 -15.87
CA SER A 50 18.27 12.77 -15.48
C SER A 50 17.41 13.74 -14.65
N LEU A 51 18.05 14.56 -13.80
CA LEU A 51 17.40 15.63 -13.06
C LEU A 51 16.90 16.76 -13.97
N GLN A 52 17.77 17.23 -14.86
CA GLN A 52 17.50 18.33 -15.77
C GLN A 52 16.42 17.97 -16.79
N GLU A 53 16.47 16.76 -17.36
CA GLU A 53 15.42 16.22 -18.23
C GLU A 53 14.09 16.07 -17.47
N GLY A 54 14.16 15.61 -16.22
CA GLY A 54 13.03 15.45 -15.30
C GLY A 54 12.15 16.70 -15.21
N HIS A 55 12.69 17.84 -14.76
CA HIS A 55 11.88 19.06 -14.70
C HIS A 55 11.53 19.62 -16.09
N GLN A 56 12.41 19.48 -17.10
CA GLN A 56 12.15 20.04 -18.43
C GLN A 56 10.98 19.34 -19.14
N GLU A 57 10.86 18.02 -19.03
CA GLU A 57 9.74 17.29 -19.63
C GLU A 57 8.42 17.56 -18.91
N ILE A 58 8.43 17.58 -17.57
CA ILE A 58 7.24 17.86 -16.75
C ILE A 58 6.73 19.29 -17.02
N GLU A 59 7.63 20.28 -17.12
CA GLU A 59 7.28 21.67 -17.48
C GLU A 59 6.75 21.76 -18.92
N LYS A 60 7.40 21.09 -19.89
CA LYS A 60 7.03 21.06 -21.31
C LYS A 60 5.67 20.40 -21.58
N ILE A 61 5.34 19.28 -20.93
CA ILE A 61 4.02 18.64 -21.08
C ILE A 61 2.92 19.47 -20.40
N THR A 62 3.23 20.08 -19.26
CA THR A 62 2.29 20.95 -18.55
C THR A 62 1.96 22.19 -19.37
N ALA A 63 2.97 22.88 -19.90
CA ALA A 63 2.78 24.03 -20.79
C ALA A 63 2.01 23.66 -22.07
N LYS A 64 2.21 22.45 -22.62
CA LYS A 64 1.44 21.90 -23.76
C LYS A 64 -0.04 21.68 -23.39
N GLY A 65 -0.33 21.23 -22.16
CA GLY A 65 -1.70 21.08 -21.65
C GLY A 65 -2.41 22.41 -21.44
N ILE A 66 -1.79 23.32 -20.69
CA ILE A 66 -2.30 24.69 -20.45
C ILE A 66 -2.56 25.41 -21.77
N ARG A 67 -1.63 25.35 -22.73
CA ARG A 67 -1.81 25.97 -24.06
C ARG A 67 -2.98 25.38 -24.87
N ARG A 68 -3.46 24.17 -24.55
CA ARG A 68 -4.54 23.51 -25.30
C ARG A 68 -5.93 23.69 -24.67
N PHE A 69 -6.03 23.60 -23.33
CA PHE A 69 -7.34 23.66 -22.64
C PHE A 69 -7.48 24.88 -21.70
N GLY A 70 -6.39 25.59 -21.42
CA GLY A 70 -6.39 26.75 -20.52
C GLY A 70 -6.65 26.35 -19.05
N PRO A 71 -7.42 27.14 -18.30
CA PRO A 71 -7.63 26.94 -16.86
C PRO A 71 -8.20 25.57 -16.45
N THR A 72 -8.87 24.85 -17.36
CA THR A 72 -9.34 23.49 -17.07
C THR A 72 -8.18 22.49 -16.92
N PHE A 73 -7.05 22.68 -17.61
CA PHE A 73 -5.85 21.87 -17.40
C PHE A 73 -5.09 22.26 -16.13
N GLU A 74 -5.06 23.56 -15.82
CA GLU A 74 -4.45 24.09 -14.59
C GLU A 74 -5.15 23.53 -13.34
N GLN A 75 -6.49 23.53 -13.36
CA GLN A 75 -7.34 22.90 -12.34
C GLN A 75 -7.20 21.38 -12.36
N GLY A 76 -7.31 20.75 -13.52
CA GLY A 76 -7.19 19.31 -13.72
C GLY A 76 -8.38 18.49 -13.22
N ASP A 77 -8.12 17.23 -12.84
CA ASP A 77 -9.09 16.35 -12.19
C ASP A 77 -8.51 15.73 -10.89
N ASP A 78 -9.38 15.31 -9.97
CA ASP A 78 -8.99 14.75 -8.67
C ASP A 78 -8.11 13.50 -8.77
N ILE A 79 -8.12 12.81 -9.92
CA ILE A 79 -7.33 11.61 -10.17
C ILE A 79 -5.88 12.03 -10.45
N ALA A 80 -5.66 12.92 -11.41
CA ALA A 80 -4.35 13.48 -11.72
C ALA A 80 -3.76 14.24 -10.53
N HIS A 81 -4.58 15.04 -9.83
CA HIS A 81 -4.14 15.79 -8.66
C HIS A 81 -3.61 14.87 -7.55
N ARG A 82 -4.38 13.86 -7.13
CA ARG A 82 -3.94 12.91 -6.09
C ARG A 82 -2.75 12.06 -6.54
N ALA A 83 -2.70 11.63 -7.80
CA ALA A 83 -1.57 10.89 -8.33
C ALA A 83 -0.26 11.72 -8.33
N LEU A 84 -0.31 12.99 -8.75
CA LEU A 84 0.84 13.90 -8.71
C LEU A 84 1.26 14.26 -7.27
N GLN A 85 0.30 14.44 -6.35
CA GLN A 85 0.64 14.61 -4.93
C GLN A 85 1.35 13.38 -4.35
N SER A 86 0.83 12.17 -4.60
CA SER A 86 1.46 10.92 -4.15
C SER A 86 2.87 10.75 -4.71
N LEU A 87 3.06 11.05 -6.00
CA LEU A 87 4.37 10.99 -6.65
C LEU A 87 5.34 12.05 -6.10
N THR A 88 4.85 13.24 -5.77
CA THR A 88 5.68 14.29 -5.13
C THR A 88 6.18 13.83 -3.75
N ILE A 89 5.31 13.19 -2.97
CA ILE A 89 5.69 12.62 -1.66
C ILE A 89 6.70 11.47 -1.84
N GLU A 90 6.51 10.60 -2.83
CA GLU A 90 7.43 9.49 -3.15
C GLU A 90 8.84 10.00 -3.52
N VAL A 91 8.93 11.03 -4.36
CA VAL A 91 10.20 11.71 -4.72
C VAL A 91 10.84 12.39 -3.51
N GLN A 92 10.06 13.08 -2.68
CA GLN A 92 10.58 13.73 -1.47
C GLN A 92 11.04 12.72 -0.41
N ALA A 93 10.38 11.56 -0.30
CA ALA A 93 10.67 10.55 0.72
C ALA A 93 11.83 9.61 0.34
N SER A 94 11.94 9.20 -0.93
CA SER A 94 13.00 8.30 -1.40
C SER A 94 14.19 9.08 -1.96
N PHE A 95 13.96 9.87 -3.00
CA PHE A 95 15.04 10.41 -3.83
C PHE A 95 15.83 11.51 -3.12
N LEU A 96 15.14 12.50 -2.51
CA LEU A 96 15.83 13.51 -1.68
C LEU A 96 16.53 12.88 -0.46
N HIS A 97 16.00 11.77 0.09
CA HIS A 97 16.64 11.10 1.22
C HIS A 97 18.01 10.50 0.86
N HIS A 98 18.12 9.80 -0.27
CA HIS A 98 19.40 9.26 -0.74
C HIS A 98 20.43 10.35 -1.03
N LEU A 99 20.02 11.45 -1.68
CA LEU A 99 20.90 12.63 -1.85
C LEU A 99 21.29 13.27 -0.51
N MET A 100 20.37 13.30 0.48
CA MET A 100 20.66 13.73 1.86
C MET A 100 21.53 12.76 2.69
N LEU A 101 21.82 11.57 2.17
CA LEU A 101 22.85 10.66 2.70
C LEU A 101 24.19 10.88 1.98
N ALA A 102 24.19 11.04 0.66
CA ALA A 102 25.41 11.38 -0.11
C ALA A 102 26.01 12.75 0.28
N ILE A 103 25.17 13.72 0.67
CA ILE A 103 25.61 15.01 1.29
C ILE A 103 26.05 14.86 2.76
N LYS A 104 26.18 13.64 3.30
CA LYS A 104 26.76 13.37 4.63
C LYS A 104 27.96 12.44 4.55
N ASP A 105 27.88 11.41 3.72
CA ASP A 105 28.94 10.43 3.50
C ASP A 105 29.54 10.58 2.09
N ASP A 106 30.85 10.81 2.02
CA ASP A 106 31.59 10.91 0.76
C ASP A 106 31.95 9.54 0.16
N ASN A 107 31.76 8.44 0.91
CA ASN A 107 31.94 7.07 0.41
C ASN A 107 30.78 6.60 -0.50
N VAL A 108 29.66 7.33 -0.53
CA VAL A 108 28.52 7.05 -1.41
C VAL A 108 28.87 7.49 -2.84
N ILE A 109 29.59 6.63 -3.55
CA ILE A 109 30.01 6.85 -4.96
C ILE A 109 29.00 6.33 -5.98
N ASP A 110 28.12 5.41 -5.56
CA ASP A 110 27.03 4.87 -6.37
C ASP A 110 25.82 5.81 -6.30
N PHE A 111 25.31 6.21 -7.47
CA PHE A 111 24.13 7.04 -7.65
C PHE A 111 23.10 6.40 -8.59
N GLU A 112 23.29 5.15 -9.03
CA GLU A 112 22.41 4.51 -10.02
C GLU A 112 20.98 4.39 -9.49
N ALA A 113 20.81 4.01 -8.22
CA ALA A 113 19.50 4.02 -7.56
C ALA A 113 18.83 5.41 -7.47
N CYS A 114 19.61 6.50 -7.52
CA CYS A 114 19.08 7.86 -7.61
C CYS A 114 18.70 8.22 -9.05
N ILE A 115 19.48 7.79 -10.04
CA ILE A 115 19.18 7.93 -11.47
C ILE A 115 17.88 7.19 -11.82
N ASP A 116 17.78 5.90 -11.47
CA ASP A 116 16.57 5.09 -11.67
C ASP A 116 15.34 5.73 -11.03
N SER A 117 15.46 6.21 -9.79
CA SER A 117 14.36 6.90 -9.09
C SER A 117 13.92 8.18 -9.82
N ALA A 118 14.87 8.98 -10.34
CA ALA A 118 14.58 10.20 -11.08
C ALA A 118 13.93 9.93 -12.45
N ILE A 119 14.37 8.86 -13.13
CA ILE A 119 13.83 8.40 -14.41
C ILE A 119 12.42 7.83 -14.23
N GLU A 120 12.19 6.95 -13.26
CA GLU A 120 10.85 6.40 -12.99
C GLU A 120 9.88 7.52 -12.60
N ALA A 121 10.29 8.44 -11.72
CA ALA A 121 9.43 9.57 -11.33
C ALA A 121 9.08 10.48 -12.52
N ARG A 122 10.02 10.73 -13.44
CA ARG A 122 9.77 11.47 -14.70
C ARG A 122 8.71 10.73 -15.54
N LEU A 123 8.90 9.43 -15.77
CA LEU A 123 8.00 8.62 -16.60
C LEU A 123 6.59 8.53 -15.98
N ARG A 124 6.48 8.36 -14.67
CA ARG A 124 5.19 8.41 -13.94
C ARG A 124 4.51 9.77 -14.09
N ALA A 125 5.23 10.88 -13.89
CA ALA A 125 4.67 12.24 -14.00
C ALA A 125 4.17 12.55 -15.42
N VAL A 126 4.99 12.22 -16.44
CA VAL A 126 4.63 12.36 -17.86
C VAL A 126 3.43 11.47 -18.22
N THR A 127 3.30 10.28 -17.64
CA THR A 127 2.14 9.40 -17.83
C THR A 127 0.87 10.04 -17.26
N ILE A 128 0.87 10.45 -15.99
CA ILE A 128 -0.30 11.07 -15.33
C ILE A 128 -0.77 12.32 -16.09
N LEU A 129 0.16 13.15 -16.56
CA LEU A 129 -0.15 14.37 -17.30
C LEU A 129 -0.66 14.07 -18.74
N ASN A 130 -0.19 13.00 -19.38
CA ASN A 130 -0.76 12.52 -20.65
C ASN A 130 -2.17 11.93 -20.45
N GLU A 131 -2.43 11.20 -19.35
CA GLU A 131 -3.78 10.72 -19.05
C GLU A 131 -4.77 11.87 -18.86
N LEU A 132 -4.40 12.90 -18.08
CA LEU A 132 -5.21 14.10 -17.91
C LEU A 132 -5.50 14.77 -19.27
N TYR A 133 -4.48 14.87 -20.12
CA TYR A 133 -4.56 15.40 -21.48
C TYR A 133 -5.44 14.53 -22.42
N LEU A 134 -5.62 13.23 -22.13
CA LEU A 134 -6.57 12.36 -22.83
C LEU A 134 -7.98 12.49 -22.27
N ARG A 135 -8.14 12.54 -20.93
CA ARG A 135 -9.43 12.73 -20.26
C ARG A 135 -10.08 14.07 -20.65
N GLN A 136 -9.29 15.14 -20.79
CA GLN A 136 -9.76 16.45 -21.27
C GLN A 136 -9.93 16.55 -22.80
N GLN A 137 -9.38 15.62 -23.59
CA GLN A 137 -9.65 15.54 -25.03
C GLN A 137 -10.97 14.87 -25.36
N LYS A 138 -11.36 13.86 -24.58
CA LYS A 138 -12.66 13.20 -24.74
C LYS A 138 -13.73 14.25 -24.44
N PRO A 139 -14.57 14.66 -25.41
CA PRO A 139 -15.63 15.60 -25.11
C PRO A 139 -16.48 14.99 -24.01
N SER A 140 -16.77 15.76 -22.97
CA SER A 140 -17.95 15.50 -22.15
C SER A 140 -19.15 15.70 -23.06
N SER A 141 -19.52 14.66 -23.82
CA SER A 141 -20.76 14.61 -24.57
C SER A 141 -21.83 15.12 -23.62
N PRO A 142 -22.54 16.22 -23.95
CA PRO A 142 -23.48 16.81 -23.03
C PRO A 142 -24.45 15.69 -22.64
N VAL A 143 -24.45 15.34 -21.35
CA VAL A 143 -25.39 14.37 -20.82
C VAL A 143 -26.73 15.05 -20.99
N SER A 144 -27.42 14.70 -22.07
CA SER A 144 -28.74 15.21 -22.39
C SER A 144 -29.64 14.83 -21.23
N GLU A 145 -29.81 15.75 -20.28
CA GLU A 145 -30.69 15.53 -19.13
C GLU A 145 -32.02 15.04 -19.69
N PRO A 146 -32.46 13.82 -19.33
CA PRO A 146 -33.75 13.34 -19.77
C PRO A 146 -34.77 14.31 -19.19
N THR A 147 -35.26 15.20 -20.04
CA THR A 147 -36.10 16.33 -19.66
C THR A 147 -37.49 15.76 -19.37
N TYR A 148 -37.61 15.11 -18.21
CA TYR A 148 -38.83 14.52 -17.72
C TYR A 148 -39.90 15.60 -17.71
N GLY A 149 -40.93 15.38 -18.54
CA GLY A 149 -41.73 16.46 -19.08
C GLY A 149 -42.29 17.37 -18.01
N ARG A 150 -41.91 18.65 -18.05
CA ARG A 150 -42.57 19.71 -17.27
C ARG A 150 -44.00 19.83 -17.76
N SER A 151 -44.91 19.10 -17.11
CA SER A 151 -46.30 18.97 -17.52
C SER A 151 -46.95 20.34 -17.70
N VAL A 152 -47.57 20.54 -18.86
CA VAL A 152 -48.27 21.79 -19.18
C VAL A 152 -49.56 21.84 -18.37
N ASN A 153 -49.71 22.86 -17.53
CA ASN A 153 -50.95 23.13 -16.81
C ASN A 153 -51.56 24.45 -17.31
N PRO A 154 -52.50 24.43 -18.28
CA PRO A 154 -52.99 25.62 -18.95
C PRO A 154 -54.29 26.13 -18.30
N ASN A 155 -54.21 27.11 -17.38
CA ASN A 155 -55.37 27.89 -16.94
C ASN A 155 -55.00 29.12 -16.08
N LEU A 156 -55.04 30.33 -16.66
CA LEU A 156 -55.89 31.48 -16.26
C LEU A 156 -55.63 32.70 -17.18
N PRO A 157 -56.54 33.70 -17.27
CA PRO A 157 -56.52 34.75 -18.29
C PRO A 157 -55.84 36.07 -17.86
N ALA A 158 -55.71 36.98 -18.83
CA ALA A 158 -55.06 38.29 -18.70
C ALA A 158 -55.79 39.29 -17.80
N ASN A 159 -55.06 40.30 -17.30
CA ASN A 159 -55.65 41.62 -17.04
C ASN A 159 -54.67 42.80 -17.29
N ILE A 160 -55.25 43.90 -17.72
CA ILE A 160 -54.71 45.03 -18.50
C ILE A 160 -54.02 46.12 -17.63
N SER A 161 -53.12 46.91 -18.24
CA SER A 161 -52.60 48.27 -17.86
C SER A 161 -51.11 48.30 -17.43
N ARG A 162 -50.16 49.09 -17.98
CA ARG A 162 -50.11 50.43 -18.64
C ARG A 162 -50.07 51.62 -17.64
N PRO A 163 -49.21 52.66 -17.79
CA PRO A 163 -47.91 52.78 -18.49
C PRO A 163 -46.78 53.43 -17.63
N SER A 164 -45.58 53.61 -18.20
CA SER A 164 -44.84 54.89 -18.08
C SER A 164 -43.96 55.10 -19.33
N ALA A 165 -43.77 56.37 -19.70
CA ALA A 165 -42.67 56.84 -20.55
C ALA A 165 -41.54 57.41 -19.63
N GLU A 166 -40.53 58.20 -20.02
CA GLU A 166 -40.14 58.96 -21.24
C GLU A 166 -38.60 59.21 -21.11
N GLU A 167 -37.73 59.51 -22.09
CA GLU A 167 -37.78 59.62 -23.57
C GLU A 167 -36.31 59.54 -24.12
N THR A 168 -36.11 59.43 -25.45
CA THR A 168 -34.90 59.87 -26.22
C THR A 168 -33.53 59.16 -26.03
N LYS A 169 -32.60 59.09 -27.01
CA LYS A 169 -32.57 59.45 -28.46
C LYS A 169 -31.38 58.76 -29.21
N GLU A 170 -31.54 58.57 -30.54
CA GLU A 170 -30.56 58.74 -31.66
C GLU A 170 -29.11 58.15 -31.58
N VAL A 171 -28.39 57.78 -32.65
CA VAL A 171 -28.49 57.96 -34.13
C VAL A 171 -28.23 56.63 -34.88
N SER A 172 -28.69 56.58 -36.13
CA SER A 172 -28.39 55.73 -37.31
C SER A 172 -26.96 55.14 -37.50
N GLU A 173 -26.63 54.31 -38.51
CA GLU A 173 -27.37 53.96 -39.75
C GLU A 173 -27.03 52.55 -40.34
N ALA A 174 -27.75 52.21 -41.42
CA ALA A 174 -27.78 50.99 -42.23
C ALA A 174 -26.43 50.68 -42.98
N LEU A 175 -26.21 49.55 -43.68
CA LEU A 175 -27.06 48.84 -44.66
C LEU A 175 -26.88 47.30 -44.68
N ALA A 176 -27.84 46.62 -45.32
CA ALA A 176 -27.88 45.17 -45.62
C ALA A 176 -27.53 44.95 -47.14
N PRO A 177 -27.96 43.91 -47.93
CA PRO A 177 -28.93 42.81 -47.68
C PRO A 177 -28.63 41.40 -48.29
N THR A 178 -29.54 40.44 -48.00
CA THR A 178 -29.91 39.23 -48.83
C THR A 178 -28.87 38.10 -49.03
N GLU A 179 -29.20 36.83 -49.30
CA GLU A 179 -30.46 36.04 -49.53
C GLU A 179 -30.52 34.84 -48.54
N ARG A 180 -31.62 34.19 -48.12
CA ARG A 180 -32.93 33.76 -48.70
C ARG A 180 -32.91 32.45 -49.51
N THR A 181 -33.36 31.34 -48.91
CA THR A 181 -33.83 30.11 -49.61
C THR A 181 -34.88 29.36 -48.77
N LYS A 182 -35.75 28.55 -49.41
CA LYS A 182 -36.89 27.81 -48.80
C LYS A 182 -36.91 26.34 -49.25
N ARG A 183 -37.41 25.43 -48.39
CA ARG A 183 -38.36 24.29 -48.61
C ARG A 183 -38.28 23.33 -47.40
N SER A 184 -39.38 22.91 -46.75
CA SER A 184 -40.34 21.82 -47.11
C SER A 184 -39.71 20.42 -47.05
N GLY A 185 -40.27 19.41 -46.36
CA GLY A 185 -41.47 19.31 -45.51
C GLY A 185 -41.82 17.84 -45.22
N LEU A 186 -42.89 17.56 -44.43
CA LEU A 186 -43.66 16.29 -44.27
C LEU A 186 -42.89 14.93 -44.15
N THR A 187 -43.21 14.03 -43.22
CA THR A 187 -44.30 13.00 -43.36
C THR A 187 -44.44 12.19 -42.04
N SER A 188 -45.50 11.38 -41.88
CA SER A 188 -45.97 10.83 -40.59
C SER A 188 -46.12 9.30 -40.48
N GLY A 189 -45.63 8.72 -39.37
CA GLY A 189 -46.10 7.44 -38.76
C GLY A 189 -45.77 6.12 -39.49
N PRO A 190 -46.23 4.95 -38.99
CA PRO A 190 -47.01 4.69 -37.76
C PRO A 190 -46.39 3.61 -36.81
N VAL A 191 -47.14 3.22 -35.77
CA VAL A 191 -46.77 2.24 -34.71
C VAL A 191 -47.44 0.87 -34.90
N PRO A 192 -46.75 -0.25 -34.57
CA PRO A 192 -47.36 -1.44 -33.96
C PRO A 192 -46.64 -1.81 -32.63
N GLN A 193 -47.29 -1.71 -31.47
CA GLN A 193 -48.11 -2.75 -30.82
C GLN A 193 -47.35 -3.98 -30.29
N THR A 194 -47.37 -4.12 -28.96
CA THR A 194 -46.91 -5.28 -28.14
C THR A 194 -47.76 -6.53 -28.40
N PRO A 195 -47.23 -7.74 -28.11
CA PRO A 195 -47.92 -8.53 -27.07
C PRO A 195 -47.04 -9.44 -26.17
N ARG A 196 -47.61 -9.74 -24.99
CA ARG A 196 -47.45 -10.96 -24.17
C ARG A 196 -46.06 -11.45 -23.72
N ASN A 197 -45.79 -11.13 -22.45
CA ASN A 197 -45.22 -12.04 -21.44
C ASN A 197 -45.97 -13.40 -21.39
N PRO A 198 -45.25 -14.55 -21.42
CA PRO A 198 -45.71 -15.86 -20.94
C PRO A 198 -45.09 -16.22 -19.57
N GLN A 199 -45.92 -16.69 -18.63
CA GLN A 199 -45.48 -17.14 -17.30
C GLN A 199 -44.65 -18.43 -17.37
N LEU A 200 -43.58 -18.52 -16.57
CA LEU A 200 -42.91 -19.80 -16.28
C LEU A 200 -43.65 -20.54 -15.14
N PRO A 201 -43.82 -21.87 -15.23
CA PRO A 201 -44.50 -22.66 -14.21
C PRO A 201 -43.60 -22.98 -13.01
N ALA A 202 -44.21 -23.20 -11.84
CA ALA A 202 -43.53 -23.72 -10.66
C ALA A 202 -43.60 -25.26 -10.63
N GLU A 203 -42.44 -25.92 -10.62
CA GLU A 203 -42.33 -27.37 -10.36
C GLU A 203 -42.09 -27.71 -8.88
N ARG A 204 -42.25 -28.99 -8.53
CA ARG A 204 -42.46 -29.44 -7.15
C ARG A 204 -41.33 -30.29 -6.58
N ILE A 205 -41.16 -30.09 -5.27
CA ILE A 205 -40.45 -30.89 -4.26
C ILE A 205 -40.67 -32.42 -4.45
N PRO A 206 -39.60 -33.22 -4.38
CA PRO A 206 -39.30 -34.08 -3.21
C PRO A 206 -37.86 -33.82 -2.71
N ARG A 207 -37.55 -33.45 -1.46
CA ARG A 207 -37.87 -34.05 -0.14
C ARG A 207 -37.51 -35.53 -0.02
N SER A 208 -36.33 -35.78 0.53
CA SER A 208 -35.97 -36.97 1.29
C SER A 208 -35.08 -36.57 2.47
N SER A 209 -35.60 -36.78 3.69
CA SER A 209 -34.78 -37.00 4.89
C SER A 209 -34.58 -38.52 5.05
N PRO A 210 -33.69 -38.96 5.95
CA PRO A 210 -34.17 -39.30 7.30
C PRO A 210 -33.46 -38.54 8.42
N GLU A 211 -34.08 -38.59 9.60
CA GLU A 211 -33.48 -38.18 10.87
C GLU A 211 -32.64 -39.33 11.45
N ASP A 212 -31.68 -39.02 12.32
CA ASP A 212 -31.05 -40.00 13.19
C ASP A 212 -30.70 -39.35 14.55
N GLU A 213 -31.61 -39.49 15.53
CA GLU A 213 -31.42 -39.11 16.92
C GLU A 213 -31.93 -40.24 17.83
N MET A 214 -31.02 -41.01 18.42
CA MET A 214 -31.26 -41.71 19.70
C MET A 214 -30.00 -41.72 20.58
N LYS A 215 -30.21 -41.93 21.88
CA LYS A 215 -29.38 -41.35 22.94
C LYS A 215 -29.48 -42.16 24.24
N GLU A 216 -28.48 -42.99 24.52
CA GLU A 216 -28.14 -43.53 25.84
C GLU A 216 -26.60 -43.50 25.96
N VAL A 217 -25.92 -43.02 27.02
CA VAL A 217 -26.14 -43.09 28.48
C VAL A 217 -25.83 -44.47 29.07
N ILE A 218 -24.67 -44.58 29.74
CA ILE A 218 -24.38 -45.45 30.90
C ILE A 218 -23.09 -44.93 31.57
N GLU A 219 -22.96 -45.10 32.88
CA GLU A 219 -21.96 -44.44 33.72
C GLU A 219 -20.80 -45.36 34.15
N GLY A 220 -19.55 -44.96 33.86
CA GLY A 220 -18.33 -45.31 34.60
C GLY A 220 -18.01 -46.80 34.89
N PRO A 221 -17.13 -47.09 35.88
CA PRO A 221 -16.14 -46.21 36.51
C PRO A 221 -14.68 -46.72 36.33
N ALA A 222 -13.71 -45.92 36.79
CA ALA A 222 -12.35 -46.37 37.12
C ALA A 222 -12.28 -46.74 38.64
N PRO A 223 -11.14 -47.17 39.24
CA PRO A 223 -9.81 -47.45 38.70
C PRO A 223 -9.21 -48.81 39.17
N THR A 224 -7.95 -49.11 38.82
CA THR A 224 -6.97 -49.70 39.77
C THR A 224 -5.52 -49.66 39.25
N GLU A 225 -4.57 -49.64 40.18
CA GLU A 225 -3.14 -49.88 39.94
C GLU A 225 -2.80 -51.36 40.22
N HIS A 226 -1.77 -51.95 39.57
CA HIS A 226 -0.64 -52.62 40.29
C HIS A 226 0.47 -53.25 39.41
N GLN A 227 1.71 -52.97 39.82
CA GLN A 227 2.94 -53.81 39.89
C GLN A 227 3.20 -55.07 39.01
N LYS A 228 4.38 -55.04 38.35
CA LYS A 228 5.52 -56.01 38.37
C LYS A 228 5.27 -57.55 38.41
N ARG A 229 5.77 -58.28 37.38
CA ARG A 229 6.86 -59.33 37.41
C ARG A 229 7.09 -59.91 35.99
N ILE A 230 8.31 -60.14 35.48
CA ILE A 230 9.35 -61.19 35.69
C ILE A 230 8.99 -62.58 35.10
N GLY A 231 9.90 -63.16 34.29
CA GLY A 231 9.85 -64.51 33.66
C GLY A 231 9.65 -64.42 32.14
N THR A 232 10.50 -64.88 31.20
CA THR A 232 11.67 -65.81 31.15
C THR A 232 11.34 -67.28 30.81
N LEU A 233 11.39 -67.61 29.51
CA LEU A 233 11.82 -68.85 28.81
C LEU A 233 11.73 -68.49 27.30
N GLU A 234 12.73 -68.61 26.42
CA GLU A 234 13.64 -69.72 26.04
C GLU A 234 12.95 -70.91 25.34
N SER A 235 13.16 -71.01 24.02
CA SER A 235 13.16 -72.25 23.24
C SER A 235 13.91 -72.08 21.90
N GLU A 236 14.73 -73.08 21.59
CA GLU A 236 15.78 -73.26 20.57
C GLU A 236 15.27 -73.16 19.08
N THR A 237 15.94 -72.55 18.08
CA THR A 237 17.16 -72.90 17.28
C THR A 237 17.11 -74.21 16.45
N PRO A 238 17.85 -74.37 15.31
CA PRO A 238 18.51 -73.44 14.33
C PRO A 238 18.26 -73.92 12.84
N PRO A 239 19.17 -73.90 11.81
CA PRO A 239 20.35 -73.06 11.45
C PRO A 239 20.45 -72.55 9.95
N THR A 240 21.22 -71.46 9.71
CA THR A 240 22.10 -71.17 8.51
C THR A 240 21.55 -71.04 7.06
N PRO A 241 22.32 -70.49 6.07
CA PRO A 241 23.40 -69.46 6.10
C PRO A 241 23.21 -68.29 5.07
N GLY A 242 24.01 -67.21 5.12
CA GLY A 242 23.97 -66.15 4.07
C GLY A 242 24.67 -64.79 4.27
N ASP A 243 25.96 -64.76 4.61
CA ASP A 243 27.00 -63.75 4.26
C ASP A 243 26.86 -62.20 4.43
N VAL A 244 27.82 -61.65 5.20
CA VAL A 244 28.45 -60.30 5.24
C VAL A 244 27.66 -58.97 5.20
N PRO A 245 27.92 -58.11 6.23
CA PRO A 245 28.04 -56.66 6.07
C PRO A 245 29.48 -56.15 6.28
N ARG A 246 29.95 -55.22 5.44
CA ARG A 246 31.28 -54.58 5.54
C ARG A 246 31.21 -53.24 6.29
N LYS A 247 32.29 -52.87 6.98
CA LYS A 247 32.39 -51.71 7.90
C LYS A 247 32.54 -50.37 7.17
N SER A 248 32.08 -49.28 7.78
CA SER A 248 32.95 -48.11 8.09
C SER A 248 32.34 -47.12 9.11
N SER A 249 33.17 -46.19 9.56
CA SER A 249 32.99 -45.12 10.57
C SER A 249 31.89 -44.08 10.20
N TRP A 250 31.38 -43.22 11.08
CA TRP A 250 32.06 -42.54 12.21
C TRP A 250 31.21 -42.37 13.50
N ASN A 251 31.82 -42.73 14.63
CA ASN A 251 31.82 -41.97 15.90
C ASN A 251 33.26 -41.42 16.08
N VAL A 252 33.67 -40.62 17.07
CA VAL A 252 33.13 -40.13 18.38
C VAL A 252 33.48 -38.61 18.49
N PHE A 253 33.34 -37.79 19.55
CA PHE A 253 33.28 -37.92 21.02
C PHE A 253 32.18 -36.97 21.59
N LYS A 254 31.44 -37.30 22.67
CA LYS A 254 31.74 -37.05 24.11
C LYS A 254 32.17 -35.59 24.40
N ILE A 255 31.51 -34.77 25.23
CA ILE A 255 30.65 -34.98 26.43
C ILE A 255 31.35 -35.75 27.56
N LEU A 256 31.84 -35.00 28.55
CA LEU A 256 32.08 -35.47 29.92
C LEU A 256 31.71 -34.36 30.92
N HIS A 257 31.38 -34.76 32.15
CA HIS A 257 30.85 -33.87 33.19
C HIS A 257 31.96 -33.16 33.99
N ARG A 258 31.63 -32.03 34.63
CA ARG A 258 32.29 -31.59 35.87
C ARG A 258 31.25 -31.02 36.84
N THR A 259 31.51 -31.16 38.13
CA THR A 259 30.53 -31.02 39.22
C THR A 259 30.62 -29.70 39.98
N SER A 260 29.57 -29.43 40.75
CA SER A 260 29.50 -28.41 41.79
C SER A 260 30.74 -28.35 42.70
N SER A 261 31.13 -27.13 43.08
CA SER A 261 31.44 -26.80 44.47
C SER A 261 30.78 -25.46 44.80
N ALA A 262 30.28 -25.31 46.02
CA ALA A 262 29.97 -24.01 46.57
C ALA A 262 31.22 -23.45 47.26
N ASP A 263 31.27 -22.13 47.43
CA ASP A 263 31.80 -21.54 48.66
C ASP A 263 31.10 -20.21 48.96
N LYS A 264 31.20 -19.76 50.21
CA LYS A 264 30.22 -18.86 50.82
C LYS A 264 30.89 -18.01 51.89
N GLU A 265 31.08 -16.72 51.63
CA GLU A 265 31.53 -15.80 52.68
C GLU A 265 30.84 -14.43 52.65
N THR A 266 30.40 -14.01 53.84
CA THR A 266 29.68 -12.79 54.15
C THR A 266 30.56 -11.95 55.08
N ILE A 267 30.73 -10.65 54.83
CA ILE A 267 31.13 -9.59 55.79
C ILE A 267 31.03 -8.25 55.02
N SER A 268 30.05 -7.38 55.28
CA SER A 268 29.87 -6.44 56.41
C SER A 268 30.48 -5.04 56.17
N ALA A 269 29.74 -4.00 56.56
CA ALA A 269 30.07 -2.56 56.50
C ALA A 269 29.28 -1.82 57.62
N PRO A 270 29.41 -0.49 57.85
CA PRO A 270 30.35 0.50 57.31
C PRO A 270 31.42 0.87 58.38
N PRO A 271 31.49 2.00 59.14
CA PRO A 271 30.71 3.26 59.22
C PRO A 271 31.52 4.60 59.09
N GLN A 272 30.81 5.74 58.97
CA GLN A 272 31.26 7.14 59.21
C GLN A 272 32.36 7.75 58.28
N ALA A 273 32.57 9.08 58.18
CA ALA A 273 31.67 10.26 58.25
C ALA A 273 32.40 11.56 57.79
N THR A 274 31.65 12.62 57.48
CA THR A 274 32.12 14.01 57.16
C THR A 274 32.85 14.17 55.80
N SER A 275 32.93 15.33 55.13
CA SER A 275 32.41 16.70 55.39
C SER A 275 32.09 17.49 54.09
N ARG A 276 31.29 18.56 54.23
CA ARG A 276 31.14 19.72 53.31
C ARG A 276 32.48 20.52 53.20
N PRO A 277 32.71 21.50 52.27
CA PRO A 277 31.80 22.61 51.96
C PRO A 277 31.77 22.99 50.42
N PRO A 278 31.67 24.26 49.92
CA PRO A 278 30.60 24.54 48.93
C PRO A 278 31.01 25.32 47.64
N SER A 279 30.00 25.50 46.76
CA SER A 279 29.80 26.64 45.85
C SER A 279 30.90 27.06 44.85
N TYR A 280 30.50 27.21 43.58
CA TYR A 280 30.32 28.55 42.98
C TYR A 280 29.21 28.54 41.92
N VAL A 281 28.68 29.72 41.59
CA VAL A 281 27.57 29.93 40.65
C VAL A 281 28.04 30.81 39.50
N THR A 282 27.79 30.38 38.26
CA THR A 282 27.91 31.22 37.05
C THR A 282 26.82 30.88 36.05
N SER A 283 25.80 31.74 35.96
CA SER A 283 24.82 31.72 34.86
C SER A 283 25.33 32.59 33.70
N PRO A 284 25.21 32.16 32.43
CA PRO A 284 25.53 33.03 31.30
C PRO A 284 24.45 34.11 31.09
N THR A 285 24.88 35.34 30.88
CA THR A 285 24.01 36.52 30.73
C THR A 285 23.33 36.57 29.36
N SER A 286 21.99 36.72 29.34
CA SER A 286 21.25 37.06 28.11
C SER A 286 21.34 38.57 27.80
N PRO A 287 21.67 39.00 26.57
CA PRO A 287 21.62 40.40 26.19
C PRO A 287 20.17 40.87 26.00
N SER A 288 19.77 41.90 26.75
CA SER A 288 18.47 42.57 26.56
C SER A 288 18.59 43.63 25.47
N ILE A 289 17.96 43.39 24.32
CA ILE A 289 17.78 44.42 23.30
C ILE A 289 16.46 45.15 23.59
N ARG A 290 16.55 46.45 23.90
CA ARG A 290 15.40 47.35 23.90
C ARG A 290 15.12 47.75 22.45
N SER A 291 13.92 47.49 21.95
CA SER A 291 13.38 48.10 20.73
C SER A 291 12.21 49.00 21.13
N SER A 292 12.13 50.18 20.51
CA SER A 292 11.18 51.23 20.85
C SER A 292 9.77 50.98 20.32
N ASP A 293 8.82 51.77 20.80
CA ASP A 293 7.39 51.68 20.57
C ASP A 293 6.96 51.89 19.10
N ASP A 294 6.05 51.04 18.60
CA ASP A 294 5.22 51.29 17.41
C ASP A 294 3.73 51.02 17.75
N PRO A 295 2.95 52.07 18.11
CA PRO A 295 1.63 51.91 18.68
C PRO A 295 0.51 51.88 17.61
N ARG A 296 0.59 51.03 16.58
CA ARG A 296 -0.51 50.91 15.59
C ARG A 296 -0.75 49.60 14.85
N ARG A 297 -0.19 48.47 15.28
CA ARG A 297 -0.42 47.15 14.62
C ARG A 297 -1.43 46.28 15.38
N SER A 298 -2.64 46.16 14.85
CA SER A 298 -3.70 45.28 15.39
C SER A 298 -3.27 43.82 15.37
N GLN A 299 -3.02 43.23 16.54
CA GLN A 299 -2.73 41.80 16.68
C GLN A 299 -4.02 40.97 16.50
N VAL A 300 -4.14 40.31 15.36
CA VAL A 300 -5.04 39.15 15.24
C VAL A 300 -4.41 38.01 16.02
N MET A 301 -4.98 37.64 17.16
CA MET A 301 -4.52 36.49 17.93
C MET A 301 -4.95 35.19 17.24
N THR A 302 -4.11 34.67 16.34
CA THR A 302 -4.15 33.25 15.99
C THR A 302 -3.75 32.44 17.22
N PRO A 303 -4.55 31.43 17.63
CA PRO A 303 -4.16 30.54 18.72
C PRO A 303 -2.91 29.75 18.30
N PRO A 304 -2.00 29.40 19.24
CA PRO A 304 -0.86 28.56 18.92
C PRO A 304 -1.36 27.19 18.46
N ILE A 305 -1.11 26.86 17.18
CA ILE A 305 -1.36 25.54 16.64
C ILE A 305 -0.31 24.61 17.26
N SER A 306 -0.67 23.93 18.35
CA SER A 306 0.12 22.83 18.90
C SER A 306 0.43 21.83 17.78
N PRO A 307 1.67 21.38 17.62
CA PRO A 307 2.01 20.41 16.58
C PRO A 307 1.18 19.15 16.79
N VAL A 308 0.42 18.76 15.77
CA VAL A 308 -0.32 17.49 15.77
C VAL A 308 0.72 16.38 15.80
N SER A 309 0.80 15.66 16.93
CA SER A 309 1.72 14.53 17.09
C SER A 309 1.36 13.42 16.10
N THR A 310 2.04 13.39 14.96
CA THR A 310 1.92 12.34 13.94
C THR A 310 2.55 11.04 14.46
N ILE A 311 1.79 10.28 15.24
CA ILE A 311 2.17 8.95 15.69
C ILE A 311 2.40 8.08 14.45
N SER A 312 3.58 7.47 14.32
CA SER A 312 3.88 6.62 13.17
C SER A 312 3.04 5.34 13.21
N SER A 313 2.53 4.87 12.06
CA SER A 313 1.84 3.57 11.97
C SER A 313 2.69 2.42 12.52
N ILE A 314 4.02 2.54 12.45
CA ILE A 314 4.99 1.60 13.04
C ILE A 314 4.85 1.54 14.57
N ASP A 315 4.71 2.68 15.24
CA ASP A 315 4.54 2.76 16.70
C ASP A 315 3.18 2.22 17.13
N VAL A 316 2.13 2.50 16.35
CA VAL A 316 0.78 1.95 16.57
C VAL A 316 0.80 0.42 16.46
N LEU A 317 1.43 -0.14 15.42
CA LEU A 317 1.61 -1.59 15.27
C LEU A 317 2.43 -2.22 16.41
N ALA A 318 3.45 -1.53 16.91
CA ALA A 318 4.25 -1.97 18.05
C ALA A 318 3.44 -1.97 19.38
N ALA A 319 2.59 -0.95 19.58
CA ALA A 319 1.70 -0.84 20.74
C ALA A 319 0.51 -1.82 20.68
N ALA A 320 0.08 -2.23 19.49
CA ALA A 320 -1.15 -2.99 19.26
C ALA A 320 -1.16 -4.46 19.76
N GLY A 321 -0.21 -4.88 20.60
CA GLY A 321 -0.30 -6.15 21.35
C GLY A 321 -0.22 -7.43 20.49
N PHE A 322 0.20 -7.33 19.23
CA PHE A 322 0.47 -8.49 18.38
C PHE A 322 1.55 -9.40 19.00
N CYS A 323 1.57 -10.66 18.58
CA CYS A 323 2.70 -11.52 18.90
C CYS A 323 4.00 -10.92 18.37
N LYS A 324 5.08 -10.93 19.17
CA LYS A 324 6.40 -10.40 18.75
C LYS A 324 6.94 -11.06 17.46
N GLY A 325 6.49 -12.27 17.13
CA GLY A 325 6.80 -12.92 15.85
C GLY A 325 5.95 -12.41 14.68
N ALA A 326 4.68 -12.06 14.91
CA ALA A 326 3.83 -11.37 13.94
C ALA A 326 4.41 -9.99 13.61
N TYR A 327 4.79 -9.21 14.62
CA TYR A 327 5.44 -7.91 14.45
C TYR A 327 6.72 -7.99 13.60
N TYR A 328 7.61 -8.96 13.84
CA TYR A 328 8.78 -9.14 12.99
C TYR A 328 8.43 -9.48 11.53
N VAL A 329 7.31 -10.18 11.28
CA VAL A 329 6.84 -10.48 9.91
C VAL A 329 6.15 -9.30 9.25
N GLN A 330 5.42 -8.46 10.00
CA GLN A 330 4.93 -7.17 9.50
C GLN A 330 6.12 -6.33 9.01
N GLN A 331 7.19 -6.24 9.81
CA GLN A 331 8.43 -5.52 9.49
C GLN A 331 9.33 -6.21 8.42
N GLY A 332 8.86 -7.27 7.75
CA GLY A 332 9.65 -8.02 6.75
C GLY A 332 10.85 -8.81 7.29
N ILE A 333 11.07 -8.83 8.61
CA ILE A 333 12.22 -9.49 9.27
C ILE A 333 11.89 -10.95 9.56
N TYR A 334 11.58 -11.70 8.49
CA TYR A 334 11.12 -13.09 8.53
C TYR A 334 12.00 -14.01 9.40
N GLU A 335 13.32 -13.84 9.36
CA GLU A 335 14.27 -14.63 10.17
C GLU A 335 14.05 -14.52 11.69
N LYS A 336 13.49 -13.41 12.18
CA LYS A 336 13.25 -13.19 13.62
C LYS A 336 11.84 -13.61 14.04
N GLY A 337 10.90 -13.65 13.10
CA GLY A 337 9.50 -14.05 13.32
C GLY A 337 9.19 -15.52 13.04
N VAL A 338 9.78 -16.10 11.99
CA VAL A 338 9.37 -17.38 11.39
C VAL A 338 10.43 -18.46 11.55
N GLN A 339 10.01 -19.66 11.95
CA GLN A 339 10.77 -20.90 11.82
C GLN A 339 9.97 -21.83 10.92
N VAL A 340 10.54 -22.23 9.79
CA VAL A 340 9.88 -23.18 8.88
C VAL A 340 10.37 -24.59 9.21
N SER A 341 9.46 -25.55 9.31
CA SER A 341 9.80 -26.95 9.55
C SER A 341 8.81 -27.91 8.90
N MET A 342 9.28 -29.12 8.62
CA MET A 342 8.50 -30.21 8.05
C MET A 342 8.07 -31.17 9.18
N LYS A 343 6.79 -31.53 9.22
CA LYS A 343 6.22 -32.49 10.19
C LYS A 343 5.12 -33.29 9.50
N ASN A 344 5.10 -34.62 9.72
CA ASN A 344 4.11 -35.51 9.09
C ASN A 344 4.06 -35.37 7.54
N MET A 345 5.21 -35.12 6.91
CA MET A 345 5.37 -34.77 5.48
C MET A 345 4.81 -33.40 5.05
N GLU A 346 4.12 -32.67 5.92
CA GLU A 346 3.62 -31.31 5.66
C GLU A 346 4.66 -30.26 6.05
N TRP A 347 4.71 -29.14 5.32
CA TRP A 347 5.53 -27.98 5.67
C TRP A 347 4.69 -26.93 6.40
N ALA A 348 5.25 -26.32 7.46
CA ALA A 348 4.58 -25.27 8.21
C ALA A 348 5.52 -24.12 8.62
N CYS A 349 5.00 -22.89 8.53
CA CYS A 349 5.60 -21.68 9.06
C CYS A 349 5.17 -21.50 10.52
N HIS A 350 6.06 -21.80 11.46
CA HIS A 350 5.85 -21.62 12.90
C HIS A 350 6.33 -20.24 13.37
N CYS A 351 5.66 -19.69 14.37
CA CYS A 351 6.09 -18.48 15.05
C CYS A 351 7.21 -18.76 16.06
N ARG A 352 8.35 -18.04 15.96
CA ARG A 352 9.48 -18.15 16.91
C ARG A 352 9.19 -17.60 18.32
N LYS A 353 7.96 -17.16 18.59
CA LYS A 353 7.57 -16.44 19.82
C LYS A 353 6.31 -16.96 20.50
N CYS A 354 5.50 -17.79 19.85
CA CYS A 354 4.33 -18.45 20.45
C CYS A 354 3.98 -19.73 19.67
N PRO A 355 3.05 -20.59 20.14
CA PRO A 355 2.68 -21.85 19.45
C PRO A 355 1.95 -21.70 18.10
N PHE A 356 1.82 -20.49 17.54
CA PHE A 356 1.15 -20.25 16.26
C PHE A 356 1.89 -20.91 15.10
N ALA A 357 1.13 -21.49 14.16
CA ALA A 357 1.63 -22.07 12.93
C ALA A 357 0.60 -21.94 11.80
N THR A 358 1.08 -21.72 10.59
CA THR A 358 0.29 -21.66 9.34
C THR A 358 0.94 -22.57 8.29
N PRO A 359 0.21 -23.12 7.30
CA PRO A 359 0.81 -23.92 6.23
C PRO A 359 1.93 -23.18 5.49
N ALA A 360 2.91 -23.95 5.01
CA ALA A 360 3.99 -23.48 4.16
C ALA A 360 3.99 -24.24 2.83
N ASP A 361 4.39 -23.55 1.78
CA ASP A 361 4.55 -24.10 0.43
C ASP A 361 6.05 -24.17 0.06
N ARG A 362 6.41 -24.78 -1.07
CA ARG A 362 7.78 -24.79 -1.59
C ARG A 362 7.88 -23.86 -2.80
N ASP A 363 8.96 -23.08 -2.88
CA ASP A 363 9.32 -22.42 -4.13
C ASP A 363 9.86 -23.43 -5.16
N GLU A 364 10.05 -22.99 -6.40
CA GLU A 364 10.59 -23.80 -7.51
C GLU A 364 11.98 -24.39 -7.21
N ARG A 365 12.73 -23.79 -6.28
CA ARG A 365 14.05 -24.24 -5.81
C ARG A 365 13.93 -25.19 -4.60
N GLY A 366 12.70 -25.61 -4.26
CA GLY A 366 12.39 -26.51 -3.17
C GLY A 366 12.53 -25.91 -1.77
N ARG A 367 12.77 -24.60 -1.64
CA ARG A 367 12.89 -23.88 -0.36
C ARG A 367 11.50 -23.57 0.18
N ALA A 368 11.31 -23.72 1.48
CA ALA A 368 9.98 -23.53 2.07
C ALA A 368 9.67 -22.03 2.30
N ARG A 369 8.47 -21.61 1.86
CA ARG A 369 7.91 -20.24 1.91
C ARG A 369 6.55 -20.26 2.61
N PHE A 370 5.94 -19.09 2.83
CA PHE A 370 4.52 -19.05 3.17
C PHE A 370 3.66 -19.68 2.08
N ASP A 371 2.54 -20.29 2.47
CA ASP A 371 1.58 -20.84 1.52
C ASP A 371 0.91 -19.73 0.71
N ASP A 372 1.29 -19.65 -0.56
CA ASP A 372 0.83 -18.65 -1.55
C ASP A 372 -0.55 -18.98 -2.17
N LYS A 373 -1.25 -19.98 -1.63
CA LYS A 373 -2.63 -20.27 -2.02
C LYS A 373 -3.56 -19.12 -1.61
N VAL A 374 -4.45 -18.77 -2.52
CA VAL A 374 -5.55 -17.84 -2.26
C VAL A 374 -6.70 -18.61 -1.65
N HIS A 375 -7.02 -18.28 -0.41
CA HIS A 375 -8.20 -18.77 0.30
C HIS A 375 -9.36 -17.81 0.07
N SER A 376 -10.59 -18.31 0.00
CA SER A 376 -11.77 -17.52 -0.34
C SER A 376 -12.92 -17.75 0.64
N THR A 377 -13.55 -16.65 1.06
CA THR A 377 -14.90 -16.63 1.64
C THR A 377 -15.88 -16.13 0.56
N ARG A 378 -17.16 -15.91 0.91
CA ARG A 378 -18.16 -15.38 -0.04
C ARG A 378 -17.80 -14.00 -0.59
N ASN A 379 -17.16 -13.15 0.22
CA ASN A 379 -16.97 -11.72 -0.08
C ASN A 379 -15.50 -11.25 0.03
N LEU A 380 -14.58 -12.12 0.44
CA LEU A 380 -13.19 -11.77 0.78
C LEU A 380 -12.25 -12.92 0.42
N ARG A 381 -11.20 -12.64 -0.34
CA ARG A 381 -10.07 -13.54 -0.61
C ARG A 381 -8.86 -13.15 0.25
N TRP A 382 -7.98 -14.08 0.61
CA TRP A 382 -6.81 -13.80 1.47
C TRP A 382 -5.67 -14.82 1.29
N ARG A 383 -4.45 -14.46 1.71
CA ARG A 383 -3.26 -15.35 1.73
C ARG A 383 -2.85 -15.71 3.15
N SER A 384 -2.26 -16.90 3.35
CA SER A 384 -1.83 -17.42 4.66
C SER A 384 -0.90 -16.50 5.47
N LEU A 385 -0.25 -15.52 4.82
CA LEU A 385 0.55 -14.47 5.44
C LEU A 385 -0.27 -13.53 6.33
N VAL A 386 -1.51 -13.18 5.97
CA VAL A 386 -2.32 -12.21 6.74
C VAL A 386 -2.64 -12.72 8.14
N LEU A 387 -2.91 -14.02 8.28
CA LEU A 387 -3.12 -14.66 9.58
C LEU A 387 -1.85 -14.63 10.43
N PHE A 388 -0.67 -14.78 9.80
CA PHE A 388 0.60 -14.67 10.51
C PHE A 388 0.88 -13.22 10.91
N LYS A 389 0.59 -12.22 10.07
CA LYS A 389 0.69 -10.79 10.41
C LYS A 389 -0.31 -10.38 11.53
N SER A 390 -1.44 -11.07 11.68
CA SER A 390 -2.55 -10.69 12.58
C SER A 390 -2.59 -11.39 13.95
N HIS A 391 -1.75 -12.39 14.21
CA HIS A 391 -1.93 -13.26 15.40
C HIS A 391 -1.45 -12.65 16.73
N ILE A 392 -2.20 -12.93 17.79
CA ILE A 392 -1.88 -12.62 19.19
C ILE A 392 -1.20 -13.83 19.84
N SER A 393 -0.30 -13.60 20.80
CA SER A 393 0.37 -14.69 21.54
C SER A 393 -0.56 -15.35 22.56
N SER A 394 -1.25 -16.42 22.15
CA SER A 394 -2.06 -17.27 23.05
C SER A 394 -1.22 -18.33 23.76
N SER A 395 -1.45 -18.53 25.06
CA SER A 395 -0.92 -19.67 25.83
C SER A 395 -1.74 -20.96 25.62
N GLN A 396 -2.99 -20.83 25.17
CA GLN A 396 -3.90 -21.96 24.97
C GLN A 396 -3.69 -22.58 23.58
N LYS A 397 -3.16 -23.81 23.53
CA LYS A 397 -2.83 -24.53 22.28
C LYS A 397 -4.01 -24.78 21.33
N LYS A 398 -5.26 -24.63 21.78
CA LYS A 398 -6.48 -24.88 20.98
C LYS A 398 -7.09 -23.62 20.35
N THR A 399 -6.72 -22.44 20.82
CA THR A 399 -7.47 -21.20 20.59
C THR A 399 -6.60 -20.17 19.88
N ARG A 400 -6.77 -20.07 18.55
CA ARG A 400 -6.13 -19.02 17.72
C ARG A 400 -6.82 -17.68 18.02
N LEU A 401 -6.03 -16.67 18.38
CA LEU A 401 -6.51 -15.31 18.67
C LEU A 401 -5.85 -14.33 17.70
N TYR A 402 -6.63 -13.41 17.17
CA TYR A 402 -6.21 -12.42 16.17
C TYR A 402 -6.66 -11.01 16.55
N ARG A 403 -5.98 -10.01 16.00
CA ARG A 403 -6.43 -8.61 16.00
C ARG A 403 -6.48 -8.10 14.56
N CYS A 404 -7.49 -7.30 14.24
CA CYS A 404 -7.66 -6.78 12.89
C CYS A 404 -6.59 -5.72 12.60
N LEU A 405 -5.73 -6.00 11.60
CA LEU A 405 -4.71 -5.05 11.14
C LEU A 405 -5.32 -3.72 10.65
N LEU A 406 -6.50 -3.77 10.01
CA LEU A 406 -7.17 -2.58 9.48
C LEU A 406 -7.67 -1.67 10.61
N CYS A 407 -8.30 -2.23 11.65
CA CYS A 407 -8.62 -1.49 12.88
C CYS A 407 -7.37 -0.83 13.47
N VAL A 408 -6.27 -1.58 13.61
CA VAL A 408 -5.04 -1.06 14.22
C VAL A 408 -4.45 0.09 13.40
N LEU A 409 -4.45 -0.01 12.07
CA LEU A 409 -4.01 1.08 11.18
C LEU A 409 -4.95 2.31 11.24
N LEU A 410 -6.23 2.10 11.57
CA LEU A 410 -7.21 3.17 11.87
C LEU A 410 -7.15 3.66 13.33
N GLY A 411 -6.24 3.14 14.16
CA GLY A 411 -6.08 3.50 15.57
C GLY A 411 -6.97 2.72 16.56
N ASP A 412 -7.89 1.87 16.10
CA ASP A 412 -8.62 0.94 16.97
C ASP A 412 -7.76 -0.29 17.30
N SER A 413 -7.42 -0.43 18.57
CA SER A 413 -6.75 -1.62 19.11
C SER A 413 -7.58 -2.37 20.14
N ALA A 414 -8.88 -2.08 20.30
CA ALA A 414 -9.73 -2.76 21.27
C ALA A 414 -10.08 -4.19 20.81
N SER A 415 -10.33 -4.38 19.52
CA SER A 415 -10.86 -5.63 18.97
C SER A 415 -9.90 -6.83 19.09
N MET A 416 -10.46 -8.01 19.38
CA MET A 416 -9.80 -9.32 19.37
C MET A 416 -10.78 -10.37 18.87
N PHE A 417 -10.32 -11.27 18.00
CA PHE A 417 -11.15 -12.25 17.30
C PHE A 417 -10.66 -13.67 17.62
N GLN A 418 -11.60 -14.54 18.00
CA GLN A 418 -11.33 -15.93 18.32
C GLN A 418 -11.55 -16.79 17.07
N GLY A 419 -10.47 -17.26 16.45
CA GLY A 419 -10.51 -17.98 15.18
C GLY A 419 -10.62 -17.08 13.95
N GLU A 420 -10.44 -17.70 12.79
CA GLU A 420 -10.23 -17.04 11.50
C GLU A 420 -11.54 -16.50 10.91
N HIS A 421 -12.65 -17.20 11.12
CA HIS A 421 -13.96 -16.81 10.60
C HIS A 421 -14.40 -15.43 11.09
N HIS A 422 -14.36 -15.21 12.41
CA HIS A 422 -14.72 -13.92 13.02
C HIS A 422 -13.74 -12.78 12.66
N LEU A 423 -12.47 -13.09 12.42
CA LEU A 423 -11.52 -12.10 11.89
C LEU A 423 -11.96 -11.64 10.50
N PHE A 424 -12.21 -12.58 9.57
CA PHE A 424 -12.55 -12.22 8.18
C PHE A 424 -13.95 -11.64 8.02
N GLU A 425 -14.92 -12.11 8.80
CA GLU A 425 -16.25 -11.50 8.94
C GLU A 425 -16.13 -10.02 9.35
N HIS A 426 -15.31 -9.72 10.35
CA HIS A 426 -15.04 -8.34 10.73
C HIS A 426 -14.24 -7.57 9.66
N MET A 427 -13.20 -8.17 9.06
CA MET A 427 -12.39 -7.48 8.04
C MET A 427 -13.22 -7.09 6.80
N PHE A 428 -14.23 -7.88 6.43
CA PHE A 428 -15.18 -7.50 5.38
C PHE A 428 -15.93 -6.18 5.67
N HIS A 429 -16.17 -5.81 6.94
CA HIS A 429 -16.79 -4.53 7.31
C HIS A 429 -15.89 -3.30 7.06
N HIS A 430 -14.61 -3.50 6.71
CA HIS A 430 -13.72 -2.41 6.28
C HIS A 430 -13.75 -2.16 4.77
N GLN A 431 -14.50 -2.95 3.99
CA GLN A 431 -14.57 -2.80 2.53
C GLN A 431 -15.08 -1.40 2.14
N GLY A 432 -14.35 -0.71 1.28
CA GLY A 432 -14.63 0.68 0.90
C GLY A 432 -14.33 1.74 1.97
N GLY A 433 -13.81 1.34 3.13
CA GLY A 433 -13.14 2.26 4.06
C GLY A 433 -11.83 2.79 3.47
N ILE A 434 -11.27 3.85 4.06
CA ILE A 434 -10.00 4.45 3.62
C ILE A 434 -8.95 4.28 4.73
N VAL A 435 -7.82 3.65 4.41
CA VAL A 435 -6.68 3.45 5.31
C VAL A 435 -5.44 4.06 4.69
N ASN A 436 -4.78 4.99 5.38
CA ASN A 436 -3.61 5.76 4.92
C ASN A 436 -3.78 6.33 3.48
N GLY A 437 -5.00 6.78 3.15
CA GLY A 437 -5.35 7.35 1.84
C GLY A 437 -5.81 6.34 0.77
N VAL A 438 -5.71 5.03 1.04
CA VAL A 438 -6.09 3.96 0.11
C VAL A 438 -7.50 3.46 0.41
N GLU A 439 -8.39 3.51 -0.59
CA GLU A 439 -9.75 2.95 -0.51
C GLU A 439 -9.69 1.42 -0.61
N LEU A 440 -10.31 0.71 0.36
CA LEU A 440 -10.17 -0.74 0.53
C LEU A 440 -11.08 -1.53 -0.43
N TRP A 441 -10.64 -1.62 -1.69
CA TRP A 441 -11.26 -2.42 -2.76
C TRP A 441 -10.22 -3.26 -3.49
N GLY A 442 -10.64 -4.40 -4.06
CA GLY A 442 -9.72 -5.27 -4.81
C GLY A 442 -8.53 -5.74 -3.97
N PRO A 443 -7.35 -6.00 -4.59
CA PRO A 443 -6.19 -6.57 -3.91
C PRO A 443 -5.43 -5.54 -3.07
N ILE A 444 -5.19 -5.84 -1.80
CA ILE A 444 -4.54 -4.98 -0.80
C ILE A 444 -3.37 -5.71 -0.11
N CYS A 445 -2.23 -5.04 0.03
CA CYS A 445 -1.11 -5.45 0.89
C CYS A 445 -1.13 -4.64 2.20
N LEU A 446 -0.77 -5.28 3.31
CA LEU A 446 -0.76 -4.69 4.66
C LEU A 446 0.65 -4.69 5.25
N ASP A 447 1.33 -3.56 5.15
CA ASP A 447 2.74 -3.38 5.49
C ASP A 447 2.91 -2.38 6.67
N PRO A 448 4.11 -2.17 7.25
CA PRO A 448 4.28 -1.32 8.44
C PRO A 448 3.87 0.15 8.26
N GLY A 449 3.92 0.64 7.03
CA GLY A 449 3.47 1.98 6.64
C GLY A 449 1.97 2.10 6.34
N GLY A 450 1.20 1.01 6.43
CA GLY A 450 -0.25 1.00 6.20
C GLY A 450 -0.73 0.00 5.15
N ALA A 451 -1.94 0.25 4.65
CA ALA A 451 -2.48 -0.45 3.50
C ALA A 451 -1.94 0.16 2.20
N ARG A 452 -1.71 -0.67 1.17
CA ARG A 452 -1.45 -0.24 -0.21
C ARG A 452 -2.14 -1.15 -1.21
N MET A 453 -2.34 -0.67 -2.43
CA MET A 453 -2.77 -1.53 -3.53
C MET A 453 -1.74 -2.64 -3.77
N GLY A 454 -2.25 -3.87 -3.90
CA GLY A 454 -1.48 -5.05 -4.28
C GLY A 454 -1.80 -5.51 -5.70
N SER A 455 -1.14 -6.58 -6.12
CA SER A 455 -1.50 -7.35 -7.32
C SER A 455 -2.05 -8.72 -6.93
N GLU A 456 -2.72 -9.41 -7.86
CA GLU A 456 -3.20 -10.80 -7.67
C GLU A 456 -2.13 -11.76 -7.13
N ARG A 457 -0.85 -11.50 -7.43
CA ARG A 457 0.30 -12.30 -6.97
C ARG A 457 0.84 -11.91 -5.59
N THR A 458 0.44 -10.77 -5.01
CA THR A 458 1.12 -10.15 -3.86
C THR A 458 0.21 -9.70 -2.71
N PHE A 459 -1.12 -9.68 -2.89
CA PHE A 459 -2.06 -9.21 -1.85
C PHE A 459 -2.04 -10.06 -0.57
N ASP A 460 -2.20 -9.42 0.60
CA ASP A 460 -2.54 -10.11 1.85
C ASP A 460 -4.04 -10.45 1.90
N ILE A 461 -4.87 -9.50 1.45
CA ILE A 461 -6.33 -9.56 1.39
C ILE A 461 -6.80 -9.03 0.03
N CYS A 462 -7.83 -9.61 -0.56
CA CYS A 462 -8.56 -8.99 -1.67
C CYS A 462 -10.05 -8.91 -1.33
N PHE A 463 -10.57 -7.68 -1.35
CA PHE A 463 -12.01 -7.40 -1.29
C PHE A 463 -12.68 -7.71 -2.63
N ALA A 464 -14.00 -7.59 -2.69
CA ALA A 464 -14.68 -7.48 -3.98
C ALA A 464 -14.16 -6.25 -4.77
N GLU A 465 -14.42 -6.23 -6.07
CA GLU A 465 -14.17 -5.04 -6.90
C GLU A 465 -15.16 -3.92 -6.55
N ASN A 466 -14.77 -2.67 -6.80
CA ASN A 466 -15.62 -1.52 -6.51
C ASN A 466 -16.77 -1.47 -7.55
N PRO A 467 -18.05 -1.49 -7.14
CA PRO A 467 -19.18 -1.42 -8.08
C PRO A 467 -19.25 -0.08 -8.85
N ARG A 468 -18.45 0.93 -8.48
CA ARG A 468 -18.24 2.16 -9.30
C ARG A 468 -17.30 1.94 -10.49
N PHE A 469 -16.45 0.92 -10.45
CA PHE A 469 -15.49 0.57 -11.51
C PHE A 469 -15.83 -0.74 -12.22
N ALA A 470 -16.76 -1.53 -11.68
CA ALA A 470 -17.41 -2.61 -12.42
C ALA A 470 -17.96 -2.06 -13.74
N LEU A 471 -17.48 -2.61 -14.87
CA LEU A 471 -17.99 -2.29 -16.19
C LEU A 471 -19.50 -2.63 -16.24
N PRO A 472 -20.34 -1.78 -16.86
CA PRO A 472 -21.77 -2.06 -16.98
C PRO A 472 -22.04 -3.45 -17.58
N GLU A 473 -23.08 -4.13 -17.13
CA GLU A 473 -23.48 -5.45 -17.62
C GLU A 473 -23.92 -5.36 -19.10
N GLY A 474 -22.97 -5.58 -20.03
CA GLY A 474 -23.13 -5.32 -21.47
C GLY A 474 -22.07 -4.39 -22.08
N ALA A 475 -21.18 -3.80 -21.29
CA ALA A 475 -19.95 -3.20 -21.78
C ALA A 475 -18.96 -4.31 -22.16
N PHE A 476 -18.88 -4.59 -23.46
CA PHE A 476 -17.99 -5.62 -24.01
C PHE A 476 -16.54 -5.36 -23.57
N GLU A 477 -15.90 -6.36 -22.98
CA GLU A 477 -14.44 -6.43 -22.98
C GLU A 477 -13.99 -6.45 -24.44
N MET A 478 -13.37 -5.36 -24.91
CA MET A 478 -12.44 -5.44 -26.04
C MET A 478 -11.22 -6.21 -25.52
N GLY A 479 -11.34 -7.54 -25.52
CA GLY A 479 -10.27 -8.42 -25.10
C GLY A 479 -9.00 -8.03 -25.85
N VAL A 480 -7.94 -7.70 -25.11
CA VAL A 480 -6.68 -7.15 -25.66
C VAL A 480 -5.84 -8.28 -26.27
N ALA A 481 -6.48 -9.03 -27.18
CA ALA A 481 -5.84 -9.72 -28.28
C ALA A 481 -5.46 -8.69 -29.37
N THR A 482 -4.82 -7.59 -28.97
CA THR A 482 -3.84 -6.97 -29.85
C THR A 482 -2.69 -7.96 -29.94
N GLU A 483 -2.83 -8.88 -30.89
CA GLU A 483 -1.72 -9.59 -31.51
C GLU A 483 -0.79 -8.51 -32.07
N ILE A 484 0.14 -8.04 -31.24
CA ILE A 484 1.18 -7.10 -31.65
C ILE A 484 2.05 -7.92 -32.59
N VAL A 485 1.78 -7.79 -33.88
CA VAL A 485 2.66 -8.30 -34.93
C VAL A 485 4.02 -7.64 -34.72
N GLU A 486 4.96 -8.41 -34.19
CA GLU A 486 6.35 -8.00 -34.03
C GLU A 486 6.90 -7.72 -35.42
N ALA A 487 6.99 -6.44 -35.78
CA ALA A 487 7.55 -6.03 -37.04
C ALA A 487 9.06 -6.32 -37.01
N ASP A 488 9.52 -7.22 -37.88
CA ASP A 488 10.87 -7.79 -37.90
C ASP A 488 11.97 -6.72 -37.67
N GLY A 489 12.44 -6.65 -36.43
CA GLY A 489 13.52 -5.77 -36.01
C GLY A 489 14.85 -6.33 -36.52
N MET A 490 15.18 -6.03 -37.78
CA MET A 490 16.35 -6.58 -38.46
C MET A 490 17.65 -6.35 -37.68
N GLU A 491 18.13 -7.40 -36.99
CA GLU A 491 19.28 -7.34 -36.09
C GLU A 491 20.57 -7.00 -36.85
N ILE A 492 21.09 -5.79 -36.64
CA ILE A 492 22.44 -5.42 -37.06
C ILE A 492 23.40 -5.90 -35.97
N TYR A 493 23.96 -7.10 -36.16
CA TYR A 493 25.02 -7.64 -35.31
C TYR A 493 26.32 -6.83 -35.47
N ASP A 494 26.67 -6.03 -34.46
CA ASP A 494 27.99 -5.41 -34.33
C ASP A 494 28.86 -6.22 -33.35
N GLU A 495 29.24 -7.45 -33.76
CA GLU A 495 30.15 -8.32 -33.00
C GLU A 495 31.60 -7.79 -33.02
N ASN A 496 31.96 -6.73 -32.30
CA ASN A 496 33.40 -6.39 -32.10
C ASN A 496 33.81 -5.51 -30.90
N VAL A 497 33.09 -5.53 -29.76
CA VAL A 497 33.56 -4.87 -28.52
C VAL A 497 33.50 -5.80 -27.30
N PHE A 498 34.43 -5.63 -26.37
CA PHE A 498 34.55 -6.35 -25.08
C PHE A 498 34.83 -7.87 -25.14
N LYS A 499 36.00 -8.22 -25.67
CA LYS A 499 36.82 -9.30 -25.07
C LYS A 499 37.98 -8.67 -24.29
N ASN A 500 38.44 -9.39 -23.26
CA ASN A 500 39.50 -9.07 -22.31
C ASN A 500 39.11 -8.04 -21.22
N GLN A 501 39.04 -8.48 -19.95
CA GLN A 501 39.82 -7.98 -18.80
C GLN A 501 39.31 -8.53 -17.45
N TRP A 502 39.48 -9.84 -17.18
CA TRP A 502 39.33 -10.42 -15.82
C TRP A 502 40.27 -11.61 -15.62
N VAL A 503 41.57 -11.34 -15.43
CA VAL A 503 42.59 -12.35 -15.08
C VAL A 503 43.59 -11.75 -14.07
N HIS A 504 43.69 -12.38 -12.90
CA HIS A 504 44.73 -12.24 -11.86
C HIS A 504 45.17 -10.84 -11.36
N GLU A 505 44.69 -10.48 -10.17
CA GLU A 505 45.53 -10.10 -9.01
C GLU A 505 44.65 -10.09 -7.74
N GLY A 506 45.11 -10.45 -6.53
CA GLY A 506 46.37 -11.11 -6.16
C GLY A 506 46.42 -11.40 -4.65
N GLN A 507 46.95 -12.55 -4.23
CA GLN A 507 47.27 -12.81 -2.81
C GLN A 507 48.66 -12.27 -2.49
N ARG A 508 48.79 -11.52 -1.37
CA ARG A 508 50.02 -11.38 -0.57
C ARG A 508 49.64 -11.20 0.90
#